data_AF-A0A7X7QXT9-F1
#
_entry.id   AF-A0A7X7QXT9-F1
#
_cell.length_a   1.000
_cell.length_b   1.000
_cell.length_c   1.000
_cell.angle_alpha   90.00
_cell.angle_beta   90.00
_cell.angle_gamma   90.00
#
_symmetry.space_group_name_H-M   'P 1'
#
loop_
_entity.id
_entity.type
_entity.pdbx_description
1 polymer ?
#
loop_
_entity_poly.entity_id
_entity_poly.type
_entity_poly.pdbx_seq_one_letter_code
_entity_poly.pdbx_strand_id
1 'polypeptide(L)'
;MVISAIMGIITIFAIYGASAYSTRTRRQQCRGNLQMIALAVQEYAIDYLLANGATVTVSQLHPRYLAKPSSGTCPSSTGVTYGTQFIIGTIPRCPVNEQGHAWSPTDKPGM
;
A
#
# COMPACT_ATOMS: atom_id res chain seq x y z
N MET A 1 -22.64 33.30 27.46
CA MET A 1 -21.92 33.60 26.20
C MET A 1 -20.46 33.09 26.18
N VAL A 2 -20.04 32.24 27.13
CA VAL A 2 -18.70 31.59 27.11
C VAL A 2 -18.78 30.15 26.59
N ILE A 3 -19.89 29.45 26.83
CA ILE A 3 -20.12 28.08 26.37
C ILE A 3 -20.11 27.96 24.84
N SER A 4 -20.67 28.94 24.12
CA SER A 4 -20.66 28.97 22.65
C SER A 4 -19.24 29.12 22.07
N ALA A 5 -18.36 29.86 22.76
CA ALA A 5 -16.97 30.01 22.36
C ALA A 5 -16.16 28.72 22.59
N ILE A 6 -16.37 28.04 23.71
CA ILE A 6 -15.68 26.77 24.03
C ILE A 6 -16.11 25.66 23.07
N MET A 7 -17.40 25.55 22.76
CA MET A 7 -17.90 24.55 21.81
C MET A 7 -17.38 24.79 20.38
N GLY A 8 -17.18 26.05 19.97
CA GLY A 8 -16.58 26.39 18.67
C GLY A 8 -15.10 26.01 18.55
N ILE A 9 -14.35 26.02 19.65
CA ILE A 9 -12.92 25.66 19.65
C ILE A 9 -12.75 24.13 19.53
N ILE A 10 -13.58 23.34 20.22
CA ILE A 10 -13.47 21.87 20.26
C ILE A 10 -13.75 21.24 18.88
N THR A 11 -14.71 21.77 18.12
CA THR A 11 -15.07 21.22 16.80
C THR A 11 -13.96 21.42 15.78
N ILE A 12 -13.21 22.52 15.87
CA ILE A 12 -12.10 22.83 14.97
C ILE A 12 -10.96 21.80 15.15
N PHE A 13 -10.59 21.47 16.39
CA PHE A 13 -9.51 20.50 16.66
C PHE A 13 -9.86 19.07 16.20
N ALA A 14 -11.13 18.66 16.30
CA ALA A 14 -11.56 17.33 15.85
C ALA A 14 -11.41 17.12 14.33
N ILE A 15 -11.68 18.17 13.53
CA ILE A 15 -11.61 18.12 12.07
C ILE A 15 -10.16 18.00 11.59
N TYR A 16 -9.23 18.75 12.19
CA TYR A 16 -7.81 18.68 11.85
C TYR A 16 -7.18 17.31 12.21
N GLY A 17 -7.60 16.68 13.31
CA GLY A 17 -7.12 15.36 13.69
C GLY A 17 -7.60 14.23 12.76
N ALA A 18 -8.86 14.29 12.32
CA ALA A 18 -9.46 13.24 11.48
C ALA A 18 -8.83 13.14 10.08
N SER A 19 -8.48 14.28 9.47
CA SER A 19 -7.85 14.31 8.15
C SER A 19 -6.43 13.73 8.17
N ALA A 20 -5.63 14.05 9.19
CA ALA A 20 -4.29 13.50 9.38
C ALA A 20 -4.32 11.98 9.66
N TYR A 21 -5.31 11.47 10.39
CA TYR A 21 -5.47 10.04 10.64
C TYR A 21 -5.74 9.27 9.35
N SER A 22 -6.66 9.76 8.51
CA SER A 22 -7.03 9.10 7.25
C SER A 22 -5.86 8.94 6.28
N THR A 23 -4.97 9.93 6.19
CA THR A 23 -3.81 9.91 5.30
C THR A 23 -2.74 8.93 5.79
N ARG A 24 -2.52 8.81 7.10
CA ARG A 24 -1.59 7.83 7.69
C ARG A 24 -2.07 6.39 7.48
N THR A 25 -3.37 6.13 7.69
CA THR A 25 -3.97 4.80 7.47
C THR A 25 -3.86 4.38 6.00
N ARG A 26 -4.12 5.30 5.07
CA ARG A 26 -3.95 5.07 3.62
C ARG A 26 -2.50 4.71 3.26
N ARG A 27 -1.52 5.43 3.81
CA ARG A 27 -0.08 5.13 3.63
C ARG A 27 0.26 3.73 4.12
N GLN A 28 -0.13 3.40 5.36
CA GLN A 28 0.14 2.09 5.95
C GLN A 28 -0.49 0.95 5.16
N GLN A 29 -1.75 1.11 4.72
CA GLN A 29 -2.42 0.13 3.88
C GLN A 29 -1.72 -0.05 2.53
N CYS A 30 -1.30 1.04 1.87
CA CYS A 30 -0.60 0.94 0.60
C CYS A 30 0.75 0.22 0.77
N ARG A 31 1.51 0.53 1.84
CA ARG A 31 2.76 -0.18 2.18
C ARG A 31 2.54 -1.67 2.45
N GLY A 32 1.53 -2.02 3.24
CA GLY A 32 1.17 -3.40 3.53
C GLY A 32 0.79 -4.18 2.25
N ASN A 33 0.02 -3.57 1.35
CA ASN A 33 -0.32 -4.20 0.07
C ASN A 33 0.92 -4.43 -0.80
N LEU A 34 1.84 -3.47 -0.87
CA LEU A 34 3.11 -3.62 -1.61
C LEU A 34 3.99 -4.73 -1.02
N GLN A 35 4.05 -4.84 0.31
CA GLN A 35 4.75 -5.93 0.99
C GLN A 35 4.15 -7.29 0.65
N MET A 36 2.82 -7.42 0.69
CA MET A 36 2.14 -8.67 0.32
C MET A 36 2.40 -9.06 -1.14
N ILE A 37 2.39 -8.10 -2.06
CA ILE A 37 2.74 -8.34 -3.47
C ILE A 37 4.19 -8.79 -3.60
N ALA A 38 5.13 -8.15 -2.90
CA ALA A 38 6.55 -8.50 -2.96
C ALA A 38 6.79 -9.93 -2.45
N LEU A 39 6.14 -10.30 -1.35
CA LEU A 39 6.21 -11.66 -0.80
C LEU A 39 5.62 -12.69 -1.77
N ALA A 40 4.45 -12.42 -2.35
CA ALA A 40 3.83 -13.31 -3.32
C ALA A 40 4.71 -13.55 -4.56
N VAL A 41 5.35 -12.49 -5.08
CA VAL A 41 6.28 -12.60 -6.22
C VAL A 41 7.53 -13.40 -5.85
N GLN A 42 8.07 -13.20 -4.65
CA GLN A 42 9.24 -13.95 -4.18
C GLN A 42 8.92 -15.43 -3.95
N GLU A 43 7.77 -15.74 -3.36
CA GLU A 43 7.34 -17.12 -3.13
C GLU A 43 7.12 -17.86 -4.46
N TYR A 44 6.49 -17.20 -5.44
CA TYR A 44 6.39 -17.72 -6.81
C TYR A 44 7.77 -17.95 -7.45
N ALA A 45 8.71 -17.03 -7.26
CA ALA A 45 10.06 -17.19 -7.80
C ALA A 45 10.78 -18.40 -7.17
N ILE A 46 10.59 -18.66 -5.87
CA ILE A 46 11.16 -19.80 -5.17
C ILE A 46 10.54 -21.11 -5.67
N ASP A 47 9.21 -21.18 -5.75
CA ASP A 47 8.48 -22.39 -6.16
C ASP A 47 8.80 -22.82 -7.60
N TYR A 48 9.10 -21.86 -8.48
CA TYR A 48 9.39 -22.10 -9.89
C TYR A 48 10.88 -21.90 -10.26
N LEU A 49 11.76 -21.70 -9.26
CA LEU A 49 13.21 -21.51 -9.43
C LEU A 49 13.54 -20.42 -10.47
N LEU A 50 12.80 -19.32 -10.47
CA LEU A 50 12.95 -18.23 -11.43
C LEU A 50 14.09 -17.29 -11.03
N ALA A 51 14.85 -16.86 -12.04
CA ALA A 51 15.91 -15.88 -11.85
C ALA A 51 15.35 -14.46 -11.61
N ASN A 52 16.15 -13.62 -10.95
CA ASN A 52 15.88 -12.19 -10.87
C ASN A 52 15.80 -11.58 -12.28
N GLY A 53 14.88 -10.64 -12.48
CA GLY A 53 14.61 -10.02 -13.77
C GLY A 53 13.49 -10.69 -14.58
N ALA A 54 13.03 -11.89 -14.19
CA ALA A 54 11.87 -12.51 -14.81
C ALA A 54 10.57 -11.73 -14.48
N THR A 55 9.67 -11.64 -15.46
CA THR A 55 8.37 -10.97 -15.30
C THR A 55 7.31 -11.96 -14.86
N VAL A 56 6.57 -11.62 -13.81
CA VAL A 56 5.47 -12.39 -13.24
C VAL A 56 4.20 -11.58 -13.36
N THR A 57 3.13 -12.22 -13.82
CA THR A 57 1.81 -11.62 -13.97
C THR A 57 0.92 -11.94 -12.76
N VAL A 58 -0.05 -11.07 -12.46
CA VAL A 58 -1.01 -11.31 -11.37
C VAL A 58 -1.81 -12.60 -11.58
N SER A 59 -2.07 -12.98 -12.83
CA SER A 59 -2.73 -14.24 -13.18
C SER A 59 -1.93 -15.49 -12.77
N GLN A 60 -0.60 -15.39 -12.68
CA GLN A 60 0.24 -16.50 -12.21
C GLN A 60 0.31 -16.56 -10.67
N LEU A 61 0.09 -15.42 -10.01
CA LEU A 61 0.10 -15.31 -8.55
C LEU A 61 -1.24 -15.73 -7.94
N HIS A 62 -2.35 -15.50 -8.65
CA HIS A 62 -3.69 -15.90 -8.22
C HIS A 62 -4.00 -17.35 -8.66
N PRO A 63 -4.69 -18.16 -7.84
CA PRO A 63 -5.17 -17.89 -6.48
C PRO A 63 -4.19 -18.27 -5.37
N ARG A 64 -3.04 -18.86 -5.71
CA ARG A 64 -2.16 -19.52 -4.73
C ARG A 64 -1.42 -18.54 -3.80
N TYR A 65 -0.93 -17.42 -4.34
CA TYR A 65 -0.11 -16.43 -3.61
C TYR A 65 -0.84 -15.09 -3.42
N LEU A 66 -1.85 -14.80 -4.26
CA LEU A 66 -2.74 -13.65 -4.12
C LEU A 66 -4.19 -14.10 -4.07
N ALA A 67 -4.91 -13.69 -3.02
CA ALA A 67 -6.32 -14.03 -2.84
C ALA A 67 -7.24 -13.40 -3.90
N LYS A 68 -6.84 -12.29 -4.51
CA LYS A 68 -7.64 -11.58 -5.52
C LYS A 68 -7.01 -11.75 -6.91
N PRO A 69 -7.83 -11.79 -7.98
CA PRO A 69 -7.35 -11.85 -9.37
C PRO A 69 -6.74 -10.52 -9.84
N SER A 70 -6.73 -9.50 -8.98
CA SER A 70 -6.01 -8.25 -9.17
C SER A 70 -5.05 -8.03 -8.01
N SER A 71 -3.98 -7.29 -8.26
CA SER A 71 -3.04 -6.79 -7.25
C SER A 71 -3.69 -5.79 -6.28
N GLY A 72 -4.96 -5.44 -6.51
CA GLY A 72 -5.76 -4.53 -5.68
C GLY A 72 -5.57 -3.06 -6.06
N THR A 73 -6.21 -2.20 -5.29
CA THR A 73 -6.15 -0.75 -5.47
C THR A 73 -5.26 -0.13 -4.40
N CYS A 74 -4.34 0.77 -4.76
CA CYS A 74 -3.65 1.57 -3.73
C CYS A 74 -4.65 2.59 -3.19
N PRO A 75 -4.85 2.66 -1.85
CA PRO A 75 -5.70 3.66 -1.20
C PRO A 75 -5.08 5.06 -1.19
N SER A 76 -4.41 5.43 -2.28
CA SER A 76 -3.94 6.78 -2.62
C SER A 76 -5.11 7.75 -2.81
N SER A 77 -4.81 9.05 -2.94
CA SER A 77 -5.83 10.06 -3.21
C SER A 77 -6.60 9.83 -4.51
N THR A 78 -5.99 9.14 -5.48
CA THR A 78 -6.54 8.86 -6.81
C THR A 78 -7.10 7.45 -6.99
N GLY A 79 -6.86 6.52 -6.06
CA GLY A 79 -7.43 5.17 -6.10
C GLY A 79 -6.96 4.32 -7.29
N VAL A 80 -5.70 4.47 -7.72
CA VAL A 80 -5.16 3.74 -8.88
C VAL A 80 -4.81 2.29 -8.51
N THR A 81 -5.09 1.36 -9.43
CA THR A 81 -4.77 -0.07 -9.30
C THR A 81 -3.25 -0.30 -9.38
N TYR A 82 -2.73 -1.24 -8.58
CA TYR A 82 -1.34 -1.66 -8.72
C TYR A 82 -1.10 -2.31 -10.09
N GLY A 83 0.17 -2.41 -10.49
CA GLY A 83 0.55 -3.05 -11.75
C GLY A 83 -0.01 -4.47 -11.88
N THR A 84 -0.22 -4.92 -13.12
CA THR A 84 -0.65 -6.29 -13.45
C THR A 84 0.53 -7.24 -13.67
N GLN A 85 1.75 -6.69 -13.68
CA GLN A 85 3.00 -7.39 -13.89
C GLN A 85 4.06 -6.86 -12.92
N PHE A 86 4.91 -7.76 -12.43
CA PHE A 86 5.99 -7.47 -11.49
C PHE A 86 7.27 -8.17 -11.92
N ILE A 87 8.41 -7.55 -11.67
CA ILE A 87 9.72 -8.12 -12.01
C ILE A 87 10.33 -8.71 -10.74
N ILE A 88 10.74 -9.97 -10.79
CA ILE A 88 11.39 -10.66 -9.67
C ILE A 88 12.69 -9.93 -9.30
N GLY A 89 12.89 -9.70 -8.00
CA GLY A 89 14.04 -8.95 -7.47
C GLY A 89 13.87 -7.43 -7.52
N THR A 90 12.75 -6.92 -8.05
CA THR A 90 12.42 -5.49 -7.99
C THR A 90 11.38 -5.22 -6.91
N ILE A 91 11.51 -4.07 -6.25
CA ILE A 91 10.55 -3.63 -5.23
C ILE A 91 9.30 -3.10 -5.96
N PRO A 92 8.11 -3.66 -5.72
CA PRO A 92 6.88 -3.15 -6.31
C PRO A 92 6.61 -1.72 -5.82
N ARG A 93 6.12 -0.87 -6.72
CA ARG A 93 5.88 0.55 -6.42
C ARG A 93 4.41 0.91 -6.49
N CYS A 94 4.04 1.90 -5.68
CA CYS A 94 2.75 2.55 -5.81
C CYS A 94 2.68 3.31 -7.15
N PRO A 95 1.63 3.13 -7.96
CA PRO A 95 1.50 3.76 -9.28
C PRO A 95 1.45 5.30 -9.22
N VAL A 96 1.00 5.85 -8.09
CA VAL A 96 0.82 7.30 -7.93
C VAL A 96 2.11 7.99 -7.46
N ASN A 97 3.16 7.23 -7.11
CA ASN A 97 4.41 7.75 -6.55
C ASN A 97 4.21 8.78 -5.42
N GLU A 98 3.11 8.66 -4.67
CA GLU A 98 2.82 9.56 -3.55
C GLU A 98 3.85 9.37 -2.42
N GLN A 99 4.31 10.48 -1.84
CA GLN A 99 5.26 10.44 -0.72
C GLN A 99 4.68 9.66 0.47
N GLY A 100 5.47 8.68 0.97
CA GLY A 100 5.06 7.80 2.07
C GLY A 100 4.24 6.56 1.66
N HIS A 101 3.97 6.37 0.36
CA HIS A 101 3.33 5.17 -0.19
C HIS A 101 4.33 4.17 -0.80
N ALA A 102 5.63 4.45 -0.66
CA ALA A 102 6.69 3.51 -1.00
C ALA A 102 6.91 2.55 0.17
N TRP A 103 7.16 1.28 -0.16
CA TRP A 103 7.64 0.28 0.78
C TRP A 103 9.03 -0.18 0.34
N SER A 104 9.95 -0.32 1.28
CA SER A 104 11.23 -0.98 1.08
C SER A 104 11.39 -2.16 2.04
N PRO A 105 12.03 -3.27 1.66
CA PRO A 105 12.34 -4.38 2.57
C PRO A 105 13.18 -3.96 3.79
N THR A 106 13.93 -2.86 3.67
CA THR A 106 14.73 -2.27 4.76
C THR A 106 13.93 -1.34 5.68
N ASP A 107 12.67 -1.06 5.38
CA ASP A 107 11.84 -0.21 6.22
C ASP A 107 11.49 -0.93 7.53
N LYS A 108 11.70 -0.26 8.66
CA LYS A 108 11.22 -0.76 9.95
C LYS A 108 9.69 -0.84 9.93
N PRO A 109 9.09 -1.95 10.41
CA PRO A 109 7.65 -2.03 10.61
C PRO A 109 7.21 -0.93 11.59
N GLY A 110 6.37 0.01 11.14
CA GLY A 110 5.65 0.91 12.04
C GLY A 110 6.35 2.19 12.51
N MET A 111 7.33 2.72 11.76
CA MET A 111 7.86 4.08 11.99
C MET A 111 7.40 5.04 10.89
#